data_AF-A0A7S1KVD7-F1
#
_entry.id   AF-A0A7S1KVD7-F1
#
_cell.length_a   1.000
_cell.length_b   1.000
_cell.length_c   1.000
_cell.angle_alpha   90.00
_cell.angle_beta   90.00
_cell.angle_gamma   90.00
#
_symmetry.space_group_name_H-M   'P 1'
#
loop_
_entity.id
_entity.type
_entity.pdbx_description
1 polymer ?
#
loop_
_entity_poly.entity_id
_entity_poly.type
_entity_poly.pdbx_seq_one_letter_code
_entity_poly.pdbx_strand_id
1 'polypeptide(L)'
;VPGIPQGQWYMSYHTARLDGGISWSAGAAFSDDGVVWRKAQGPVLQGTAKGLWDSKGVGVRSVAVGESGRLVMLYEAVDDAMDHAIGLAESSDGVEWRRCSIPGG
;
A
#
# COMPACT_ATOMS: atom_id res chain seq x y z
N VAL A 1 -2.44 14.59 -14.67
CA VAL A 1 -2.77 13.96 -13.37
C VAL A 1 -1.52 14.11 -12.52
N PRO A 2 -1.52 14.77 -11.36
CA PRO A 2 -0.27 15.00 -10.67
C PRO A 2 0.21 13.66 -10.11
N GLY A 3 1.29 13.16 -10.70
CA GLY A 3 2.11 12.08 -10.15
C GLY A 3 2.77 12.53 -8.84
N ILE A 4 3.58 11.66 -8.23
CA ILE A 4 4.60 12.13 -7.28
C ILE A 4 5.36 13.30 -7.96
N PRO A 5 5.50 14.47 -7.31
CA PRO A 5 6.24 15.59 -7.87
C PRO A 5 7.61 15.13 -8.36
N GLN A 6 7.98 15.51 -9.59
CA GLN A 6 9.29 15.12 -10.14
C GLN A 6 10.40 15.60 -9.20
N GLY A 7 11.35 14.69 -8.91
CA GLY A 7 12.47 14.96 -8.00
C GLY A 7 12.22 14.61 -6.54
N GLN A 8 11.06 14.09 -6.17
CA GLN A 8 10.80 13.61 -4.81
C GLN A 8 11.02 12.10 -4.68
N TRP A 9 11.70 11.71 -3.61
CA TRP A 9 11.89 10.32 -3.20
C TRP A 9 10.63 9.78 -2.52
N TYR A 10 10.35 8.51 -2.78
CA TYR A 10 9.24 7.77 -2.20
C TYR A 10 9.75 6.50 -1.53
N MET A 11 9.22 6.21 -0.34
CA MET A 11 9.46 4.99 0.40
C MET A 11 8.12 4.42 0.84
N SER A 12 7.88 3.15 0.51
CA SER A 12 6.82 2.37 1.14
C SER A 12 7.41 1.49 2.23
N TYR A 13 6.64 1.21 3.28
CA TYR A 13 7.10 0.39 4.40
C TYR A 13 5.96 -0.41 5.02
N HIS A 14 6.30 -1.51 5.70
CA HIS A 14 5.36 -2.25 6.54
C HIS A 14 5.12 -1.49 7.83
N THR A 15 3.87 -1.41 8.25
CA THR A 15 3.49 -0.90 9.55
C THR A 15 2.40 -1.76 10.15
N ALA A 16 2.35 -1.81 11.48
CA ALA A 16 1.25 -2.44 12.19
C ALA A 16 0.34 -1.35 12.76
N ARG A 17 -0.96 -1.61 12.73
CA ARG A 17 -1.91 -0.92 13.62
C ARG A 17 -2.12 -1.80 14.86
N LEU A 18 -2.40 -1.15 15.98
CA LEU A 18 -2.54 -1.77 17.31
C LEU A 18 -3.96 -1.63 17.87
N ASP A 19 -4.92 -1.26 17.02
CA ASP A 19 -6.33 -1.03 17.38
C ASP A 19 -7.09 -2.36 17.51
N GLY A 20 -7.20 -2.86 18.75
CA GLY A 20 -7.93 -4.11 19.04
C GLY A 20 -7.16 -5.38 18.66
N GLY A 21 -5.89 -5.25 18.26
CA GLY A 21 -5.00 -6.33 17.84
C GLY A 21 -3.90 -5.81 16.91
N ILE A 22 -2.95 -6.67 16.54
CA ILE A 22 -1.96 -6.36 15.49
C ILE A 22 -2.63 -6.59 14.14
N SER A 23 -2.75 -5.54 13.32
CA SER A 23 -3.11 -5.67 11.89
C SER A 23 -2.03 -5.05 11.01
N TRP A 24 -1.55 -5.81 10.03
CA TRP A 24 -0.54 -5.34 9.09
C TRP A 24 -1.15 -4.37 8.08
N SER A 25 -0.40 -3.33 7.77
CA SER A 25 -0.76 -2.29 6.81
C SER A 25 0.48 -1.73 6.10
N ALA A 26 0.23 -0.99 5.03
CA ALA A 26 1.24 -0.26 4.28
C ALA A 26 1.32 1.19 4.76
N GLY A 27 2.52 1.71 4.97
CA GLY A 27 2.78 3.14 5.13
C GLY A 27 3.61 3.70 3.99
N ALA A 28 3.66 5.03 3.90
CA ALA A 28 4.50 5.75 2.95
C ALA A 28 5.24 6.90 3.61
N ALA A 29 6.40 7.26 3.06
CA ALA A 29 7.15 8.45 3.39
C ALA A 29 7.74 9.09 2.13
N PHE A 30 7.92 10.40 2.19
CA PHE A 30 8.41 11.23 1.09
C PHE A 30 9.64 12.02 1.54
N SER A 31 10.57 12.26 0.62
CA SER A 31 11.76 13.05 0.89
C SER A 31 12.18 13.84 -0.34
N ASP A 32 12.64 15.08 -0.14
CA ASP A 32 13.14 15.91 -1.24
C ASP A 32 14.63 15.64 -1.54
N ASP A 33 15.36 15.02 -0.59
CA ASP A 33 16.80 14.81 -0.64
C ASP A 33 17.24 13.34 -0.44
N GLY A 34 16.29 12.45 -0.12
CA GLY A 34 16.54 11.04 0.17
C GLY A 34 17.08 10.78 1.58
N VAL A 35 17.26 11.82 2.40
CA VAL A 35 17.85 11.76 3.74
C VAL A 35 16.81 12.11 4.81
N VAL A 36 16.09 13.21 4.65
CA VAL A 36 15.04 13.64 5.57
C VAL A 36 13.68 13.21 5.05
N TRP A 37 13.02 12.32 5.81
CA TRP A 37 11.77 11.69 5.39
C TRP A 37 10.58 12.18 6.21
N ARG A 38 9.46 12.47 5.53
CA ARG A 38 8.18 12.85 6.13
C ARG A 38 7.17 11.74 5.87
N LYS A 39 6.59 11.18 6.93
CA LYS A 39 5.59 10.11 6.80
C LYS A 39 4.26 10.68 6.28
N ALA A 40 3.58 9.89 5.46
CA ALA A 40 2.17 10.11 5.15
C ALA A 40 1.34 10.05 6.44
N GLN A 41 0.18 10.70 6.44
CA GLN A 41 -0.72 10.65 7.57
C GLN A 41 -1.41 9.28 7.65
N GLY A 42 -0.89 8.42 8.52
CA GLY A 42 -1.42 7.07 8.71
C GLY A 42 -1.03 6.10 7.60
N PRO A 43 -1.57 4.86 7.65
CA PRO A 43 -1.30 3.86 6.62
C PRO A 43 -2.03 4.20 5.31
N VAL A 44 -1.34 3.97 4.20
CA VAL A 44 -1.79 4.23 2.82
C VAL A 44 -2.56 3.05 2.20
N LEU A 45 -2.43 1.86 2.78
CA LEU A 45 -3.25 0.69 2.47
C LEU A 45 -3.42 -0.15 3.75
N GLN A 46 -4.63 -0.63 4.01
CA GLN A 46 -4.98 -1.42 5.20
C GLN A 46 -5.87 -2.58 4.79
N GLY A 47 -5.98 -3.63 5.59
CA GLY A 47 -6.93 -4.70 5.33
C GLY A 47 -8.38 -4.21 5.16
N THR A 48 -9.20 -4.97 4.46
CA THR A 48 -10.60 -4.63 4.22
C THR A 48 -11.52 -5.21 5.30
N ALA A 49 -12.83 -5.25 5.03
CA ALA A 49 -13.80 -5.83 5.94
C ALA A 49 -13.65 -7.34 6.07
N LYS A 50 -14.07 -7.87 7.21
CA LYS A 50 -14.14 -9.31 7.51
C LYS A 50 -14.76 -10.11 6.36
N GLY A 51 -14.21 -11.29 6.07
CA GLY A 51 -14.68 -12.20 5.02
C GLY A 51 -14.13 -11.89 3.62
N LEU A 52 -13.29 -10.86 3.48
CA LEU A 52 -12.55 -10.58 2.25
C LEU A 52 -11.11 -11.12 2.34
N TRP A 53 -10.52 -11.35 1.19
CA TRP A 53 -9.21 -11.98 1.02
C TRP A 53 -8.02 -11.19 1.58
N ASP A 54 -8.22 -9.92 1.95
CA ASP A 54 -7.24 -9.07 2.63
C ASP A 54 -7.75 -8.54 3.98
N SER A 55 -8.72 -9.22 4.59
CA SER A 55 -9.41 -8.78 5.81
C SER A 55 -8.54 -8.71 7.08
N LYS A 56 -7.47 -9.51 7.18
CA LYS A 56 -6.57 -9.50 8.34
C LYS A 56 -5.44 -8.49 8.24
N GLY A 57 -5.10 -8.10 7.03
CA GLY A 57 -4.10 -7.06 6.80
C GLY A 57 -3.41 -7.19 5.47
N VAL A 58 -2.54 -6.23 5.22
CA VAL A 58 -1.76 -6.12 3.99
C VAL A 58 -0.30 -5.77 4.30
N GLY A 59 0.61 -6.24 3.46
CA GLY A 59 2.04 -5.90 3.54
C GLY A 59 2.61 -5.56 2.18
N VAL A 60 3.22 -4.38 2.02
CA VAL A 60 3.81 -3.94 0.74
C VAL A 60 4.93 -4.88 0.30
N ARG A 61 4.96 -5.32 -0.95
CA ARG A 61 6.09 -6.12 -1.48
C ARG A 61 6.95 -5.33 -2.44
N SER A 62 6.32 -4.61 -3.37
CA SER A 62 7.03 -3.76 -4.30
C SER A 62 6.14 -2.62 -4.77
N VAL A 63 6.75 -1.47 -5.03
CA VAL A 63 6.10 -0.33 -5.70
C VAL A 63 6.97 0.07 -6.89
N ALA A 64 6.35 0.18 -8.07
CA ALA A 64 7.01 0.59 -9.30
C ALA A 64 6.16 1.64 -10.04
N VAL A 65 6.79 2.39 -10.94
CA VAL A 65 6.08 3.25 -11.89
C VAL A 65 5.67 2.39 -13.09
N GLY A 66 4.37 2.24 -13.32
CA GLY A 66 3.82 1.54 -14.48
C GLY A 66 3.85 2.37 -15.76
N GLU A 67 3.48 1.76 -16.88
CA GLU A 67 3.55 2.37 -18.22
C GLU A 67 2.74 3.67 -18.35
N SER A 68 1.65 3.80 -17.59
CA SER A 68 0.80 5.00 -17.55
C SER A 68 1.39 6.15 -16.72
N GLY A 69 2.56 5.96 -16.12
CA GLY A 69 3.16 6.89 -15.16
C GLY A 69 2.53 6.83 -13.76
N ARG A 70 1.57 5.93 -13.53
CA ARG A 70 0.99 5.68 -12.21
C ARG A 70 1.85 4.71 -11.41
N LEU A 71 1.81 4.84 -10.09
CA LEU A 71 2.42 3.86 -9.21
C LEU A 71 1.57 2.60 -9.18
N VAL A 72 2.25 1.46 -9.17
CA VAL A 72 1.68 0.12 -9.07
C VAL A 72 2.34 -0.56 -7.88
N MET A 73 1.51 -1.06 -6.96
CA MET A 73 1.93 -1.80 -5.78
C MET A 73 1.52 -3.26 -5.92
N LEU A 74 2.49 -4.16 -5.77
CA LEU A 74 2.24 -5.53 -5.37
C LEU A 74 2.24 -5.59 -3.84
N TYR A 75 1.17 -6.12 -3.26
CA TYR A 75 1.04 -6.31 -1.82
C TYR A 75 0.66 -7.74 -1.50
N GLU A 76 1.14 -8.24 -0.36
CA GLU A 76 0.59 -9.43 0.27
C GLU A 76 -0.72 -9.05 0.96
N ALA A 77 -1.72 -9.91 0.80
CA ALA A 77 -2.98 -9.89 1.51
C ALA A 77 -3.10 -11.15 2.37
N VAL A 78 -3.72 -10.99 3.55
CA VAL A 78 -4.03 -12.10 4.44
C VAL A 78 -5.51 -12.03 4.79
N ASP A 79 -6.21 -13.15 4.69
CA ASP A 79 -7.62 -13.26 5.03
C ASP A 79 -7.85 -13.78 6.46
N ASP A 80 -9.13 -13.94 6.84
CA ASP A 80 -9.52 -14.44 8.16
C ASP A 80 -9.09 -15.89 8.44
N ALA A 81 -8.86 -16.70 7.40
CA ALA A 81 -8.37 -18.07 7.48
C ALA A 81 -6.83 -18.15 7.53
N MET A 82 -6.14 -17.00 7.49
CA MET A 82 -4.70 -16.88 7.35
C MET A 82 -4.17 -17.36 6.00
N ASP A 83 -5.01 -17.39 4.97
CA ASP A 83 -4.58 -17.65 3.60
C ASP A 83 -3.92 -16.39 3.03
N HIS A 84 -2.80 -16.59 2.33
CA HIS A 84 -2.00 -15.52 1.74
C HIS A 84 -2.24 -15.42 0.24
N ALA A 85 -2.44 -14.20 -0.25
CA ALA A 85 -2.57 -13.91 -1.67
C ALA A 85 -1.76 -12.66 -2.05
N ILE A 86 -1.54 -12.48 -3.37
CA ILE A 86 -0.92 -11.28 -3.92
C ILE A 86 -2.00 -10.40 -4.54
N GLY A 87 -2.05 -9.17 -4.07
CA GLY A 87 -2.88 -8.10 -4.59
C GLY A 87 -2.12 -7.10 -5.45
N LEU A 88 -2.88 -6.42 -6.31
CA LEU A 88 -2.41 -5.27 -7.07
C LEU A 88 -3.19 -4.02 -6.65
N ALA A 89 -2.49 -2.91 -6.47
CA ALA A 89 -3.12 -1.60 -6.26
C ALA A 89 -2.39 -0.53 -7.08
N GLU A 90 -3.09 0.54 -7.41
CA GLU A 90 -2.52 1.65 -8.16
C GLU A 90 -2.79 2.99 -7.50
N SER A 91 -1.83 3.90 -7.63
CA SER A 91 -1.92 5.26 -7.10
C SER A 91 -1.33 6.28 -8.08
N SER A 92 -1.82 7.52 -8.04
CA SER A 92 -1.15 8.65 -8.71
C SER A 92 -0.15 9.36 -7.80
N ASP A 93 -0.36 9.36 -6.49
CA ASP A 93 0.37 10.21 -5.54
C ASP A 93 1.17 9.42 -4.48
N GLY A 94 1.00 8.09 -4.43
CA GLY A 94 1.64 7.22 -3.45
C GLY A 94 0.98 7.22 -2.07
N VAL A 95 -0.10 7.99 -1.90
CA VAL A 95 -0.87 8.12 -0.65
C VAL A 95 -2.23 7.44 -0.80
N GLU A 96 -2.97 7.76 -1.87
CA GLU A 96 -4.27 7.16 -2.14
C GLU A 96 -4.11 5.97 -3.08
N TRP A 97 -4.37 4.77 -2.56
CA TRP A 97 -4.24 3.52 -3.30
C TRP A 97 -5.60 2.92 -3.61
N ARG A 98 -5.84 2.65 -4.91
CA ARG A 98 -7.00 1.90 -5.37
C ARG A 98 -6.58 0.47 -5.65
N ARG A 99 -7.21 -0.50 -4.98
CA ARG A 99 -7.07 -1.92 -5.32
C ARG A 99 -7.57 -2.17 -6.73
N CYS A 100 -6.81 -2.90 -7.52
CA CYS A 100 -7.29 -3.45 -8.77
C CYS A 100 -8.13 -4.68 -8.43
N SER A 101 -9.33 -4.77 -9.00
CA SER A 101 -10.16 -5.97 -8.89
C SER A 101 -9.37 -7.16 -9.40
N ILE A 102 -9.28 -8.24 -8.62
CA ILE A 102 -8.86 -9.53 -9.14
C ILE A 102 -10.11 -10.12 -9.82
N PRO A 103 -10.13 -10.33 -11.15
CA PRO A 103 -11.27 -10.96 -11.79
C PRO A 103 -11.42 -12.39 -11.24
N GLY A 104 -12.57 -12.71 -10.63
CA GLY A 104 -12.92 -14.06 -10.18
C GLY A 104 -12.67 -14.38 -8.70
N GLY A 105 -12.51 -13.38 -7.84
CA GLY A 105 -12.62 -13.54 -6.38
C GLY A 105 -14.07 -13.55 -5.89
#